data_AF-A0A6I9QVK2-F1
#
_entry.id   AF-A0A6I9QVK2-F1
#
_cell.length_a   1.000
_cell.length_b   1.000
_cell.length_c   1.000
_cell.angle_alpha   90.00
_cell.angle_beta   90.00
_cell.angle_gamma   90.00
#
_symmetry.space_group_name_H-M   'P 1'
#
loop_
_entity.id
_entity.type
_entity.pdbx_description
1 polymer ?
#
loop_
_entity_poly.entity_id
_entity_poly.type
_entity_poly.pdbx_seq_one_letter_code
_entity_poly.pdbx_strand_id
1 'polypeptide(L)'
;MGFPLLSPSYCCGSQPSPPIFHGLLRFKPVTSLRKPSSQKRQLCQSGRASKILAYYGLTTPPYELDALEPYMSQRTLELHWGKHHRDYVDSLNKQLAKNPLYGHTMEELIKVTYNNGNPLPEFNNAAQVWNHDFFWESMQPGGGKLPQGGLLQQIEKDFDSFSNFRDKFVESAMTLFGSGWVWLVLRTEEKRLSVVRTSNAMCPLIWGDIPIIGLDMWEHAYYLDYKDDREKYINTFMDNLVSWHAATVR
;
A
#
# COMPACT_ATOMS: atom_id res chain seq x y z
N MET A 1 -34.98 -1.06 44.48
CA MET A 1 -35.04 0.40 44.69
C MET A 1 -34.36 1.01 43.47
N GLY A 2 -35.03 1.57 42.47
CA GLY A 2 -36.08 2.59 42.53
C GLY A 2 -35.54 3.80 41.74
N PHE A 3 -35.90 3.88 40.45
CA PHE A 3 -35.78 5.01 39.50
C PHE A 3 -36.29 6.35 40.14
N PRO A 4 -36.01 7.57 39.60
CA PRO A 4 -36.23 7.87 38.17
C PRO A 4 -35.46 9.01 37.45
N LEU A 5 -35.60 8.93 36.13
CA LEU A 5 -35.53 9.97 35.10
C LEU A 5 -36.48 11.15 35.36
N LEU A 6 -36.13 12.34 34.88
CA LEU A 6 -37.09 13.35 34.40
C LEU A 6 -36.46 14.24 33.31
N SER A 7 -37.25 14.45 32.25
CA SER A 7 -36.92 15.14 30.99
C SER A 7 -37.41 16.63 31.02
N PRO A 8 -37.62 17.35 29.88
CA PRO A 8 -36.99 18.65 29.62
C PRO A 8 -37.96 19.84 29.68
N SER A 9 -37.41 21.05 29.80
CA SER A 9 -38.17 22.30 29.78
C SER A 9 -38.19 22.95 28.39
N TYR A 10 -39.41 23.18 27.89
CA TYR A 10 -39.77 24.01 26.74
C TYR A 10 -39.48 25.50 27.01
N CYS A 11 -39.12 26.26 25.98
CA CYS A 11 -39.39 27.70 25.91
C CYS A 11 -39.84 28.09 24.50
N CYS A 12 -40.93 28.86 24.47
CA CYS A 12 -41.72 29.29 23.33
C CYS A 12 -41.63 30.81 23.19
N GLY A 13 -41.84 31.32 21.96
CA GLY A 13 -42.08 32.73 21.64
C GLY A 13 -41.04 33.27 20.66
N SER A 14 -41.36 34.08 19.64
CA SER A 14 -42.62 34.70 19.20
C SER A 14 -42.34 35.33 17.82
N GLN A 15 -43.30 35.28 16.89
CA GLN A 15 -43.28 36.07 15.64
C GLN A 15 -43.82 37.49 15.89
N PRO A 16 -43.54 38.45 14.99
CA PRO A 16 -44.63 38.91 14.11
C PRO A 16 -44.20 39.33 12.68
N SER A 17 -45.19 39.43 11.78
CA SER A 17 -45.18 40.10 10.46
C SER A 17 -46.49 40.90 10.32
N PRO A 18 -46.78 41.69 9.27
CA PRO A 18 -45.99 42.61 8.42
C PRO A 18 -46.65 44.03 8.44
N PRO A 19 -46.39 44.93 7.45
CA PRO A 19 -47.56 45.58 6.85
C PRO A 19 -47.53 45.76 5.33
N ILE A 20 -48.75 45.89 4.81
CA ILE A 20 -49.20 46.11 3.43
C ILE A 20 -49.25 47.62 3.14
N PHE A 21 -48.93 48.03 1.91
CA PHE A 21 -49.33 49.33 1.38
C PHE A 21 -50.00 49.20 0.01
N HIS A 22 -51.21 49.76 -0.09
CA HIS A 22 -51.98 50.01 -1.30
C HIS A 22 -51.55 51.35 -1.94
N GLY A 23 -51.49 51.42 -3.27
CA GLY A 23 -51.31 52.68 -4.01
C GLY A 23 -51.73 52.56 -5.48
N LEU A 24 -52.68 53.42 -5.88
CA LEU A 24 -53.46 53.40 -7.12
C LEU A 24 -52.70 53.76 -8.41
N LEU A 25 -53.05 53.05 -9.49
CA LEU A 25 -53.36 53.48 -10.87
C LEU A 25 -52.60 54.65 -11.52
N ARG A 26 -51.99 54.37 -12.69
CA ARG A 26 -52.20 55.11 -13.95
C ARG A 26 -51.82 54.28 -15.17
N PHE A 27 -52.69 54.30 -16.18
CA PHE A 27 -52.64 53.52 -17.43
C PHE A 27 -52.15 54.35 -18.63
N LYS A 28 -51.64 53.60 -19.62
CA LYS A 28 -51.46 53.83 -21.09
C LYS A 28 -50.07 54.28 -21.58
N PRO A 29 -49.67 53.96 -22.84
CA PRO A 29 -50.09 52.87 -23.74
C PRO A 29 -48.91 52.03 -24.28
N VAL A 30 -49.29 50.87 -24.83
CA VAL A 30 -48.46 49.89 -25.54
C VAL A 30 -48.07 50.41 -26.92
N THR A 31 -46.79 50.28 -27.31
CA THR A 31 -46.37 49.98 -28.69
C THR A 31 -44.97 49.37 -28.72
N SER A 32 -44.88 48.10 -29.11
CA SER A 32 -43.95 47.56 -30.11
C SER A 32 -43.69 46.07 -29.85
N LEU A 33 -44.36 45.24 -30.66
CA LEU A 33 -44.16 43.80 -30.77
C LEU A 33 -42.76 43.52 -31.31
N ARG A 34 -41.88 42.95 -30.47
CA ARG A 34 -40.68 42.24 -30.94
C ARG A 34 -40.96 40.73 -30.96
N LYS A 35 -40.73 40.12 -32.13
CA LYS A 35 -40.86 38.69 -32.39
C LYS A 35 -39.99 37.87 -31.42
N PRO A 36 -40.47 36.74 -30.87
CA PRO A 36 -39.62 35.88 -30.06
C PRO A 36 -38.68 35.10 -30.98
N SER A 37 -37.37 35.35 -30.85
CA SER A 37 -36.33 34.49 -31.44
C SER A 37 -36.36 33.14 -30.73
N SER A 38 -36.58 32.06 -31.47
CA SER A 38 -36.47 30.69 -30.99
C SER A 38 -35.05 30.39 -30.53
N GLN A 39 -34.76 30.55 -29.24
CA GLN A 39 -33.58 29.95 -28.64
C GLN A 39 -33.84 28.44 -28.54
N LYS A 40 -33.25 27.68 -29.49
CA LYS A 40 -33.07 26.24 -29.34
C LYS A 40 -32.30 26.03 -28.04
N ARG A 41 -32.96 25.43 -27.03
CA ARG A 41 -32.28 24.84 -25.87
C ARG A 41 -31.29 23.81 -26.41
N GLN A 42 -30.03 24.19 -26.48
CA GLN A 42 -28.94 23.28 -26.75
C GLN A 42 -28.85 22.37 -25.53
N LEU A 43 -29.35 21.12 -25.67
CA LEU A 43 -29.07 20.10 -24.66
C LEU A 43 -27.56 20.03 -24.52
N CYS A 44 -27.05 20.36 -23.33
CA CYS A 44 -25.70 19.97 -22.94
C CYS A 44 -25.63 18.45 -23.07
N GLN A 45 -25.04 17.98 -24.16
CA GLN A 45 -24.57 16.62 -24.23
C GLN A 45 -23.52 16.51 -23.12
N SER A 46 -23.86 15.78 -22.06
CA SER A 46 -22.89 15.43 -21.02
C SER A 46 -21.76 14.70 -21.73
N GLY A 47 -20.63 15.37 -21.91
CA GLY A 47 -19.41 14.72 -22.36
C GLY A 47 -19.17 13.54 -21.44
N ARG A 48 -19.13 12.34 -22.01
CA ARG A 48 -18.78 11.11 -21.30
C ARG A 48 -17.49 11.40 -20.55
N ALA A 49 -17.57 11.54 -19.22
CA ALA A 49 -16.39 11.69 -18.40
C ALA A 49 -15.45 10.55 -18.79
N SER A 50 -14.28 10.90 -19.33
CA SER A 50 -13.22 9.93 -19.52
C SER A 50 -13.00 9.32 -18.14
N LYS A 51 -13.33 8.03 -17.98
CA LYS A 51 -12.92 7.29 -16.78
C LYS A 51 -11.40 7.28 -16.87
N ILE A 52 -10.76 8.24 -16.21
CA ILE A 52 -9.32 8.19 -15.98
C ILE A 52 -9.11 6.91 -15.18
N LEU A 53 -8.61 5.87 -15.85
CA LEU A 53 -8.09 4.70 -15.17
C LEU A 53 -6.66 5.09 -14.73
N ALA A 54 -6.48 5.39 -13.45
CA ALA A 54 -5.17 5.49 -12.78
C ALA A 54 -4.59 4.09 -12.49
N TYR A 55 -3.73 3.58 -13.38
CA TYR A 55 -3.13 2.25 -13.26
C TYR A 55 -1.99 2.23 -12.24
N TYR A 56 -1.79 1.07 -11.59
CA TYR A 56 -0.57 0.86 -10.79
C TYR A 56 0.63 0.82 -11.73
N GLY A 57 1.70 1.53 -11.37
CA GLY A 57 2.95 1.57 -12.12
C GLY A 57 3.99 0.63 -11.52
N LEU A 58 4.95 0.22 -12.34
CA LEU A 58 6.15 -0.45 -11.85
C LEU A 58 7.10 0.59 -11.27
N THR A 59 7.28 0.59 -9.94
CA THR A 59 8.25 1.47 -9.28
C THR A 59 9.66 1.04 -9.63
N THR A 60 10.52 1.99 -9.99
CA THR A 60 11.95 1.73 -10.21
C THR A 60 12.64 1.45 -8.86
N PRO A 61 13.60 0.51 -8.78
CA PRO A 61 14.39 0.31 -7.57
C PRO A 61 15.10 1.61 -7.16
N PRO A 62 15.42 1.82 -5.88
CA PRO A 62 16.05 3.05 -5.39
C PRO A 62 17.55 3.17 -5.74
N TYR A 63 18.03 2.39 -6.70
CA TYR A 63 19.41 2.30 -7.15
C TYR A 63 19.47 1.76 -8.59
N GLU A 64 20.59 1.97 -9.26
CA GLU A 64 20.86 1.40 -10.59
C GLU A 64 20.90 -0.13 -10.56
N LEU A 65 20.59 -0.79 -11.68
CA LEU A 65 20.38 -2.24 -11.71
C LEU A 65 21.66 -3.06 -11.45
N ASP A 66 22.84 -2.48 -11.62
CA ASP A 66 24.14 -3.11 -11.33
C ASP A 66 24.72 -2.71 -9.97
N ALA A 67 24.05 -1.82 -9.23
CA ALA A 67 24.60 -1.23 -8.01
C ALA A 67 24.69 -2.20 -6.81
N LEU A 68 24.08 -3.38 -6.92
CA LEU A 68 24.15 -4.44 -5.91
C LEU A 68 25.23 -5.49 -6.21
N GLU A 69 25.99 -5.35 -7.30
CA GLU A 69 27.10 -6.25 -7.59
C GLU A 69 28.24 -6.13 -6.55
N PRO A 70 28.95 -7.24 -6.25
CA PRO A 70 28.82 -8.58 -6.81
C PRO A 70 27.81 -9.48 -6.07
N TYR A 71 26.99 -8.91 -5.19
CA TYR A 71 26.15 -9.65 -4.25
C TYR A 71 24.76 -10.01 -4.81
N MET A 72 24.25 -9.21 -5.74
CA MET A 72 23.12 -9.56 -6.57
C MET A 72 23.41 -9.03 -7.97
N SER A 73 23.43 -9.92 -8.97
CA SER A 73 23.88 -9.52 -10.31
C SER A 73 22.88 -8.59 -10.98
N GLN A 74 23.38 -7.74 -11.90
CA GLN A 74 22.50 -6.94 -12.76
C GLN A 74 21.46 -7.82 -13.47
N ARG A 75 21.88 -9.02 -13.88
CA ARG A 75 21.01 -9.98 -14.55
C ARG A 75 19.84 -10.44 -13.67
N THR A 76 20.07 -10.64 -12.38
CA THR A 76 19.01 -10.93 -11.42
C THR A 76 18.01 -9.78 -11.35
N LEU A 77 18.45 -8.52 -11.26
CA LEU A 77 17.54 -7.37 -11.19
C LEU A 77 16.75 -7.17 -12.49
N GLU A 78 17.37 -7.32 -13.66
CA GLU A 78 16.67 -7.25 -14.95
C GLU A 78 15.51 -8.23 -15.05
N LEU A 79 15.68 -9.44 -14.52
CA LEU A 79 14.65 -10.47 -14.55
C LEU A 79 13.66 -10.32 -13.40
N HIS A 80 14.14 -10.13 -12.18
CA HIS A 80 13.30 -10.09 -10.98
C HIS A 80 12.46 -8.80 -10.93
N TRP A 81 13.07 -7.63 -11.12
CA TRP A 81 12.32 -6.37 -11.24
C TRP A 81 11.72 -6.21 -12.65
N GLY A 82 12.56 -6.32 -13.69
CA GLY A 82 12.16 -5.95 -15.04
C GLY A 82 11.13 -6.89 -15.67
N LYS A 83 11.06 -8.14 -15.22
CA LYS A 83 10.10 -9.15 -15.70
C LYS A 83 9.13 -9.62 -14.60
N HIS A 84 9.57 -10.24 -13.51
CA HIS A 84 8.65 -10.82 -12.51
C HIS A 84 7.76 -9.75 -11.86
N HIS A 85 8.37 -8.68 -11.34
CA HIS A 85 7.61 -7.58 -10.74
C HIS A 85 6.69 -6.89 -11.76
N ARG A 86 7.18 -6.65 -12.98
CA ARG A 86 6.36 -6.13 -14.09
C ARG A 86 5.15 -7.01 -14.41
N ASP A 87 5.35 -8.33 -14.49
CA ASP A 87 4.29 -9.29 -14.79
C ASP A 87 3.17 -9.24 -13.73
N TYR A 88 3.51 -9.03 -12.45
CA TYR A 88 2.53 -8.82 -11.38
C TYR A 88 1.74 -7.51 -11.55
N VAL A 89 2.42 -6.40 -11.85
CA VAL A 89 1.77 -5.10 -12.12
C VAL A 89 0.81 -5.21 -13.30
N ASP A 90 1.26 -5.78 -14.42
CA ASP A 90 0.46 -5.93 -15.64
C ASP A 90 -0.74 -6.86 -15.40
N SER A 91 -0.55 -7.94 -14.66
CA SER A 91 -1.63 -8.88 -14.32
C SER A 91 -2.65 -8.26 -13.38
N LEU A 92 -2.20 -7.52 -12.36
CA LEU A 92 -3.07 -6.78 -11.45
C LEU A 92 -3.92 -5.77 -12.21
N ASN A 93 -3.29 -4.96 -13.06
CA ASN A 93 -3.99 -3.96 -13.87
C ASN A 93 -5.04 -4.59 -14.81
N LYS A 94 -4.78 -5.78 -15.36
CA LYS A 94 -5.76 -6.54 -16.15
C LYS A 94 -6.94 -7.01 -15.29
N GLN A 95 -6.69 -7.52 -14.09
CA GLN A 95 -7.76 -7.96 -13.17
C GLN A 95 -8.64 -6.79 -12.74
N LEU A 96 -8.03 -5.61 -12.51
CA LEU A 96 -8.75 -4.45 -11.99
C LEU A 96 -9.45 -3.59 -13.05
N ALA A 97 -9.19 -3.80 -14.35
CA ALA A 97 -9.67 -2.94 -15.43
C ALA A 97 -11.19 -2.69 -15.45
N LYS A 98 -11.98 -3.61 -14.87
CA LYS A 98 -13.45 -3.50 -14.72
C LYS A 98 -13.92 -3.82 -13.31
N ASN A 99 -13.01 -3.88 -12.34
CA ASN A 99 -13.32 -4.29 -10.97
C ASN A 99 -13.68 -3.04 -10.12
N PRO A 100 -14.71 -3.08 -9.26
CA PRO A 100 -15.00 -2.00 -8.30
C PRO A 100 -13.85 -1.70 -7.32
N LEU A 101 -12.88 -2.61 -7.18
CA LEU A 101 -11.68 -2.43 -6.35
C LEU A 101 -10.67 -1.44 -6.94
N TYR A 102 -10.92 -0.92 -8.14
CA TYR A 102 -10.03 0.07 -8.76
C TYR A 102 -10.01 1.38 -7.96
N GLY A 103 -8.81 1.90 -7.70
CA GLY A 103 -8.60 3.18 -7.01
C GLY A 103 -8.31 3.09 -5.51
N HIS A 104 -8.30 1.88 -4.93
CA HIS A 104 -7.68 1.67 -3.62
C HIS A 104 -6.19 2.02 -3.66
N THR A 105 -5.60 2.38 -2.52
CA THR A 105 -4.14 2.28 -2.36
C THR A 105 -3.72 0.81 -2.37
N MET A 106 -2.43 0.53 -2.62
CA MET A 106 -1.95 -0.85 -2.67
C MET A 106 -2.20 -1.60 -1.34
N GLU A 107 -1.95 -0.96 -0.21
CA GLU A 107 -2.17 -1.56 1.11
C GLU A 107 -3.66 -1.84 1.39
N GLU A 108 -4.55 -0.90 1.06
CA GLU A 108 -6.00 -1.10 1.17
C GLU A 108 -6.46 -2.25 0.28
N LEU A 109 -5.95 -2.29 -0.96
CA LEU A 109 -6.29 -3.34 -1.91
C LEU A 109 -5.87 -4.71 -1.38
N ILE A 110 -4.66 -4.85 -0.83
CA ILE A 110 -4.17 -6.09 -0.22
C ILE A 110 -5.09 -6.52 0.93
N LYS A 111 -5.45 -5.60 1.83
CA LYS A 111 -6.33 -5.92 2.98
C LYS A 111 -7.73 -6.35 2.53
N VAL A 112 -8.32 -5.63 1.59
CA VAL A 112 -9.67 -5.95 1.06
C VAL A 112 -9.65 -7.28 0.31
N THR A 113 -8.65 -7.51 -0.54
CA THR A 113 -8.56 -8.73 -1.35
C THR A 113 -8.11 -9.94 -0.56
N TYR A 114 -7.44 -9.80 0.59
CA TYR A 114 -7.17 -10.90 1.51
C TYR A 114 -8.48 -11.52 2.05
N ASN A 115 -9.52 -10.70 2.20
CA ASN A 115 -10.89 -11.12 2.50
C ASN A 115 -10.96 -12.14 3.65
N ASN A 116 -10.39 -11.76 4.80
CA ASN A 116 -10.39 -12.54 6.04
C ASN A 116 -9.87 -13.99 5.85
N GLY A 117 -8.80 -14.16 5.07
CA GLY A 117 -8.23 -15.47 4.79
C GLY A 117 -8.89 -16.25 3.66
N ASN A 118 -9.78 -15.62 2.89
CA ASN A 118 -10.38 -16.18 1.67
C ASN A 118 -10.03 -15.32 0.46
N PRO A 119 -8.77 -15.32 0.01
CA PRO A 119 -8.27 -14.30 -0.91
C PRO A 119 -9.03 -14.26 -2.23
N LEU A 120 -9.32 -13.05 -2.69
CA LEU A 120 -9.83 -12.78 -4.03
C LEU A 120 -8.73 -12.98 -5.08
N PRO A 121 -9.09 -13.18 -6.37
CA PRO A 121 -8.12 -13.41 -7.45
C PRO A 121 -7.02 -12.33 -7.57
N GLU A 122 -7.32 -11.11 -7.17
CA GLU A 122 -6.42 -9.96 -7.22
C GLU A 122 -5.32 -9.99 -6.14
N PHE A 123 -5.57 -10.69 -5.02
CA PHE A 123 -4.72 -10.63 -3.83
C PHE A 123 -3.26 -10.96 -4.14
N ASN A 124 -3.02 -12.07 -4.86
CA ASN A 124 -1.66 -12.53 -5.13
C ASN A 124 -0.85 -11.49 -5.92
N ASN A 125 -1.45 -10.87 -6.94
CA ASN A 125 -0.73 -9.87 -7.73
C ASN A 125 -0.56 -8.57 -6.93
N ALA A 126 -1.59 -8.12 -6.21
CA ALA A 126 -1.51 -6.91 -5.37
C ALA A 126 -0.41 -7.05 -4.31
N ALA A 127 -0.42 -8.15 -3.57
CA ALA A 127 0.57 -8.40 -2.54
C ALA A 127 1.97 -8.62 -3.13
N GLN A 128 2.13 -9.30 -4.27
CA GLN A 128 3.45 -9.42 -4.89
C GLN A 128 4.01 -8.10 -5.43
N VAL A 129 3.19 -7.19 -5.97
CA VAL A 129 3.67 -5.85 -6.32
C VAL A 129 4.24 -5.16 -5.09
N TRP A 130 3.46 -5.09 -4.02
CA TRP A 130 3.90 -4.44 -2.77
C TRP A 130 5.12 -5.13 -2.15
N ASN A 131 5.16 -6.46 -2.11
CA ASN A 131 6.29 -7.22 -1.55
C ASN A 131 7.59 -6.89 -2.30
N HIS A 132 7.53 -6.77 -3.63
CA HIS A 132 8.72 -6.46 -4.43
C HIS A 132 9.12 -5.00 -4.31
N ASP A 133 8.19 -4.04 -4.32
CA ASP A 133 8.48 -2.63 -3.99
C ASP A 133 9.25 -2.56 -2.66
N PHE A 134 8.74 -3.23 -1.62
CA PHE A 134 9.33 -3.26 -0.30
C PHE A 134 10.69 -3.99 -0.24
N PHE A 135 10.87 -5.03 -1.05
CA PHE A 135 12.12 -5.80 -1.14
C PHE A 135 13.26 -4.94 -1.70
N TRP A 136 13.00 -4.19 -2.77
CA TRP A 136 14.00 -3.28 -3.35
C TRP A 136 14.41 -2.20 -2.36
N GLU A 137 13.45 -1.64 -1.61
CA GLU A 137 13.75 -0.70 -0.53
C GLU A 137 14.47 -1.34 0.67
N SER A 138 14.34 -2.65 0.86
CA SER A 138 15.01 -3.38 1.94
C SER A 138 16.50 -3.63 1.64
N MET A 139 17.00 -3.23 0.46
CA MET A 139 18.39 -3.34 0.05
C MET A 139 18.98 -1.98 -0.31
N GLN A 140 20.31 -1.88 -0.29
CA GLN A 140 21.04 -0.72 -0.79
C GLN A 140 22.47 -1.09 -1.23
N PRO A 141 23.08 -0.32 -2.16
CA PRO A 141 24.51 -0.43 -2.45
C PRO A 141 25.35 -0.18 -1.19
N GLY A 142 26.31 -1.07 -0.92
CA GLY A 142 27.14 -1.00 0.31
C GLY A 142 26.34 -1.15 1.61
N GLY A 143 25.21 -1.85 1.55
CA GLY A 143 24.37 -2.23 2.68
C GLY A 143 25.03 -3.25 3.61
N GLY A 144 24.19 -3.96 4.35
CA GLY A 144 24.66 -4.82 5.44
C GLY A 144 25.15 -4.02 6.64
N LYS A 145 26.14 -4.57 7.35
CA LYS A 145 26.63 -4.06 8.66
C LYS A 145 25.56 -4.17 9.75
N LEU A 146 25.76 -3.47 10.86
CA LEU A 146 24.79 -3.38 11.95
C LEU A 146 23.90 -2.15 11.79
N PRO A 147 22.60 -2.23 12.16
CA PRO A 147 21.78 -1.05 12.34
C PRO A 147 22.35 -0.20 13.48
N GLN A 148 21.92 1.06 13.56
CA GLN A 148 22.39 1.99 14.60
C GLN A 148 21.20 2.64 15.31
N GLY A 149 21.47 3.29 16.43
CA GLY A 149 20.48 4.09 17.15
C GLY A 149 19.29 3.26 17.64
N GLY A 150 18.09 3.84 17.52
CA GLY A 150 16.87 3.27 18.07
C GLY A 150 16.52 1.88 17.53
N LEU A 151 16.82 1.60 16.25
CA LEU A 151 16.56 0.29 15.67
C LEU A 151 17.43 -0.81 16.30
N LEU A 152 18.73 -0.56 16.47
CA LEU A 152 19.62 -1.52 17.14
C LEU A 152 19.18 -1.75 18.59
N GLN A 153 18.87 -0.68 19.33
CA GLN A 153 18.41 -0.79 20.72
C GLN A 153 17.11 -1.61 20.83
N GLN A 154 16.18 -1.42 19.90
CA GLN A 154 14.94 -2.18 19.89
C GLN A 154 15.18 -3.65 19.52
N ILE A 155 16.08 -3.94 18.58
CA ILE A 155 16.50 -5.31 18.26
C ILE A 155 17.12 -5.99 19.47
N GLU A 156 18.08 -5.35 20.15
CA GLU A 156 18.74 -5.92 21.32
C GLU A 156 17.76 -6.10 22.49
N LYS A 157 16.75 -5.23 22.62
CA LYS A 157 15.69 -5.40 23.62
C LYS A 157 14.81 -6.62 23.35
N ASP A 158 14.45 -6.88 22.09
CA ASP A 158 13.46 -7.90 21.74
C ASP A 158 14.07 -9.28 21.44
N PHE A 159 15.36 -9.31 21.08
CA PHE A 159 16.10 -10.51 20.73
C PHE A 159 17.32 -10.77 21.64
N ASP A 160 17.51 -9.96 22.69
CA ASP A 160 18.68 -9.92 23.59
C ASP A 160 20.00 -9.44 22.94
N SER A 161 20.22 -9.71 21.64
CA SER A 161 21.35 -9.20 20.86
C SER A 161 21.04 -9.17 19.37
N PHE A 162 21.81 -8.39 18.60
CA PHE A 162 21.74 -8.44 17.14
C PHE A 162 22.09 -9.84 16.58
N SER A 163 23.04 -10.54 17.19
CA SER A 163 23.42 -11.90 16.75
C SER A 163 22.22 -12.85 16.84
N ASN A 164 21.51 -12.84 17.96
CA ASN A 164 20.33 -13.68 18.15
C ASN A 164 19.21 -13.34 17.15
N PHE A 165 19.02 -12.05 16.83
CA PHE A 165 18.12 -11.63 15.76
C PHE A 165 18.55 -12.21 14.41
N ARG A 166 19.84 -12.05 14.04
CA ARG A 166 20.39 -12.55 12.77
C ARG A 166 20.20 -14.06 12.67
N ASP A 167 20.54 -14.81 13.72
CA ASP A 167 20.40 -16.26 13.76
C ASP A 167 18.95 -16.69 13.55
N LYS A 168 18.00 -16.02 14.23
CA LYS A 168 16.57 -16.29 14.07
C LYS A 168 16.04 -15.92 12.67
N PHE A 169 16.54 -14.83 12.08
CA PHE A 169 16.21 -14.42 10.72
C PHE A 169 16.70 -15.44 9.69
N VAL A 170 17.97 -15.85 9.80
CA VAL A 170 18.60 -16.87 8.93
C VAL A 170 17.89 -18.21 9.08
N GLU A 171 17.63 -18.67 10.30
CA GLU A 171 16.89 -19.93 10.56
C GLU A 171 15.49 -19.89 9.94
N SER A 172 14.77 -18.77 10.08
CA SER A 172 13.44 -18.60 9.51
C SER A 172 13.45 -18.68 7.98
N ALA A 173 14.49 -18.13 7.34
CA ALA A 173 14.67 -18.17 5.89
C ALA A 173 15.10 -19.54 5.38
N MET A 174 15.99 -20.23 6.09
CA MET A 174 16.44 -21.58 5.74
C MET A 174 15.31 -22.61 5.87
N THR A 175 14.48 -22.49 6.89
CA THR A 175 13.37 -23.43 7.15
C THR A 175 12.11 -23.14 6.34
N LEU A 176 12.06 -22.04 5.58
CA LEU A 176 10.94 -21.72 4.69
C LEU A 176 10.92 -22.69 3.51
N PHE A 177 9.90 -23.54 3.49
CA PHE A 177 9.68 -24.50 2.42
C PHE A 177 8.84 -23.90 1.27
N GLY A 178 9.28 -24.11 0.04
CA GLY A 178 8.66 -23.54 -1.15
C GLY A 178 8.92 -22.04 -1.28
N SER A 179 8.00 -21.34 -1.92
CA SER A 179 8.09 -19.91 -2.20
C SER A 179 7.49 -19.07 -1.08
N GLY A 180 8.10 -17.93 -0.79
CA GLY A 180 7.64 -17.05 0.26
C GLY A 180 8.65 -15.97 0.63
N TRP A 181 8.45 -15.38 1.80
CA TRP A 181 9.19 -14.22 2.28
C TRP A 181 9.53 -14.36 3.75
N VAL A 182 10.62 -13.72 4.16
CA VAL A 182 10.99 -13.54 5.56
C VAL A 182 11.04 -12.05 5.88
N TRP A 183 10.51 -11.70 7.04
CA TRP A 183 10.33 -10.32 7.45
C TRP A 183 10.82 -10.11 8.87
N LEU A 184 11.45 -8.97 9.11
CA LEU A 184 11.43 -8.34 10.43
C LEU A 184 10.21 -7.42 10.46
N VAL A 185 9.38 -7.54 11.49
CA VAL A 185 8.18 -6.72 11.64
C VAL A 185 8.11 -6.17 13.06
N LEU A 186 7.52 -5.00 13.23
CA LEU A 186 6.98 -4.56 14.51
C LEU A 186 5.55 -5.08 14.64
N ARG A 187 5.34 -6.03 15.56
CA ARG A 187 3.99 -6.49 15.93
C ARG A 187 3.30 -5.39 16.69
N THR A 188 2.25 -4.80 16.09
CA THR A 188 1.63 -3.58 16.63
C THR A 188 0.91 -3.80 17.95
N GLU A 189 0.29 -4.96 18.13
CA GLU A 189 -0.36 -5.35 19.38
C GLU A 189 0.64 -5.57 20.53
N GLU A 190 1.75 -6.25 20.24
CA GLU A 190 2.79 -6.58 21.23
C GLU A 190 3.78 -5.44 21.47
N LYS A 191 3.85 -4.48 20.53
CA LYS A 191 4.86 -3.40 20.49
C LYS A 191 6.28 -3.94 20.56
N ARG A 192 6.53 -5.02 19.81
CA ARG A 192 7.78 -5.78 19.80
C ARG A 192 8.15 -6.20 18.38
N LEU A 193 9.44 -6.19 18.10
CA LEU A 193 10.01 -6.75 16.87
C LEU A 193 9.92 -8.28 16.86
N SER A 194 9.59 -8.83 15.70
CA SER A 194 9.45 -10.26 15.48
C SER A 194 9.97 -10.63 14.10
N VAL A 195 10.59 -11.80 14.00
CA VAL A 195 10.89 -12.43 12.71
C VAL A 195 9.72 -13.30 12.32
N VAL A 196 9.16 -13.07 11.14
CA VAL A 196 8.00 -13.80 10.63
C VAL A 196 8.27 -14.28 9.21
N ARG A 197 7.66 -15.39 8.84
CA ARG A 197 7.72 -15.93 7.47
C ARG A 197 6.34 -16.05 6.89
N THR A 198 6.22 -15.80 5.60
CA THR A 198 4.97 -15.89 4.86
C THR A 198 5.15 -16.78 3.64
N SER A 199 4.10 -17.52 3.27
CA SER A 199 4.11 -18.35 2.06
C SER A 199 3.54 -17.59 0.88
N ASN A 200 4.11 -17.82 -0.30
CA ASN A 200 3.69 -17.25 -1.57
C ASN A 200 3.66 -15.70 -1.52
N ALA A 201 2.48 -15.11 -1.73
CA ALA A 201 2.27 -13.66 -1.79
C ALA A 201 1.91 -13.03 -0.44
N MET A 202 1.66 -13.83 0.59
CA MET A 202 1.23 -13.34 1.91
C MET A 202 2.26 -12.34 2.46
N CYS A 203 1.78 -11.30 3.13
CA CYS A 203 2.63 -10.25 3.68
C CYS A 203 2.10 -9.75 5.04
N PRO A 204 2.93 -9.13 5.89
CA PRO A 204 2.54 -8.72 7.24
C PRO A 204 1.38 -7.71 7.30
N LEU A 205 1.11 -6.98 6.22
CA LEU A 205 0.04 -5.98 6.17
C LEU A 205 -1.35 -6.55 6.45
N ILE A 206 -1.57 -7.83 6.17
CA ILE A 206 -2.86 -8.51 6.43
C ILE A 206 -3.14 -8.69 7.93
N TRP A 207 -2.10 -8.64 8.76
CA TRP A 207 -2.19 -8.71 10.22
C TRP A 207 -2.10 -7.34 10.89
N GLY A 208 -1.91 -6.26 10.11
CA GLY A 208 -1.71 -4.92 10.65
C GLY A 208 -0.36 -4.70 11.33
N ASP A 209 0.62 -5.58 11.06
CA ASP A 209 1.99 -5.39 11.49
C ASP A 209 2.71 -4.38 10.61
N ILE A 210 3.74 -3.74 11.16
CA ILE A 210 4.59 -2.80 10.43
C ILE A 210 5.85 -3.54 9.96
N PRO A 211 6.03 -3.78 8.65
CA PRO A 211 7.20 -4.45 8.13
C PRO A 211 8.42 -3.51 8.16
N ILE A 212 9.58 -4.04 8.58
CA ILE A 212 10.83 -3.30 8.80
C ILE A 212 11.89 -3.66 7.76
N ILE A 213 12.10 -4.95 7.48
CA ILE A 213 12.90 -5.46 6.35
C ILE A 213 12.23 -6.72 5.79
N GLY A 214 12.40 -6.96 4.50
CA GLY A 214 11.82 -8.11 3.79
C GLY A 214 12.86 -8.78 2.90
N LEU A 215 12.88 -10.10 2.91
CA LEU A 215 13.75 -10.95 2.07
C LEU A 215 12.88 -11.86 1.21
N ASP A 216 13.05 -11.76 -0.11
CA ASP A 216 12.43 -12.68 -1.08
C ASP A 216 13.13 -14.04 -1.03
N MET A 217 12.37 -15.10 -0.73
CA MET A 217 12.85 -16.49 -0.72
C MET A 217 12.29 -17.32 -1.89
N TRP A 218 11.67 -16.69 -2.88
CA TRP A 218 11.37 -17.32 -4.16
C TRP A 218 12.68 -17.61 -4.91
N GLU A 219 12.78 -18.77 -5.57
CA GLU A 219 13.99 -19.17 -6.29
C GLU A 219 14.41 -18.15 -7.35
N HIS A 220 13.47 -17.44 -7.99
CA HIS A 220 13.80 -16.40 -8.97
C HIS A 220 14.66 -15.26 -8.39
N ALA A 221 14.67 -15.07 -7.07
CA ALA A 221 15.41 -14.00 -6.41
C ALA A 221 16.90 -14.29 -6.28
N TYR A 222 17.30 -15.57 -6.32
CA TYR A 222 18.69 -15.97 -6.03
C TYR A 222 19.25 -17.04 -6.94
N TYR A 223 18.43 -17.80 -7.67
CA TYR A 223 18.90 -19.00 -8.38
C TYR A 223 19.91 -18.69 -9.50
N LEU A 224 19.85 -17.49 -10.08
CA LEU A 224 20.84 -17.08 -11.09
C LEU A 224 22.24 -16.94 -10.49
N ASP A 225 22.34 -16.36 -9.29
CA ASP A 225 23.59 -16.01 -8.63
C ASP A 225 24.09 -17.12 -7.68
N TYR A 226 23.17 -17.87 -7.05
CA TYR A 226 23.46 -18.80 -5.96
C TYR A 226 23.02 -20.24 -6.21
N LYS A 227 22.23 -20.50 -7.26
CA LYS A 227 21.63 -21.83 -7.53
C LYS A 227 20.87 -22.35 -6.30
N ASP A 228 21.22 -23.52 -5.80
CA ASP A 228 20.65 -24.17 -4.63
C ASP A 228 21.24 -23.70 -3.29
N ASP A 229 22.31 -22.89 -3.31
CA ASP A 229 22.97 -22.35 -2.11
C ASP A 229 22.19 -21.18 -1.49
N ARG A 230 21.01 -21.49 -0.96
CA ARG A 230 20.14 -20.55 -0.25
C ARG A 230 20.82 -19.91 0.94
N GLU A 231 21.65 -20.67 1.66
CA GLU A 231 22.36 -20.20 2.84
C GLU A 231 23.28 -19.03 2.47
N LYS A 232 24.06 -19.17 1.39
CA LYS A 232 24.94 -18.10 0.93
C LYS A 232 24.15 -16.88 0.48
N TYR A 233 23.00 -17.04 -0.19
CA TYR A 233 22.14 -15.92 -0.55
C TYR A 233 21.64 -15.15 0.69
N ILE A 234 21.11 -15.87 1.69
CA ILE A 234 20.57 -15.25 2.92
C ILE A 234 21.67 -14.51 3.68
N ASN A 235 22.83 -15.13 3.87
CA ASN A 235 23.96 -14.49 4.54
C ASN A 235 24.45 -13.29 3.74
N THR A 236 24.52 -13.39 2.41
CA THR A 236 24.93 -12.27 1.56
C THR A 236 23.97 -11.08 1.68
N PHE A 237 22.66 -11.34 1.74
CA PHE A 237 21.67 -10.31 1.99
C PHE A 237 21.93 -9.58 3.31
N MET A 238 22.07 -10.33 4.42
CA MET A 238 22.29 -9.75 5.76
C MET A 238 23.63 -9.02 5.88
N ASP A 239 24.67 -9.54 5.24
CA ASP A 239 26.02 -9.05 5.45
C ASP A 239 26.38 -7.89 4.50
N ASN A 240 25.72 -7.79 3.33
CA ASN A 240 26.14 -6.86 2.27
C ASN A 240 25.01 -6.06 1.60
N LEU A 241 23.74 -6.46 1.69
CA LEU A 241 22.66 -5.83 0.93
C LEU A 241 21.65 -5.07 1.79
N VAL A 242 21.29 -5.60 2.96
CA VAL A 242 20.18 -5.05 3.76
C VAL A 242 20.36 -3.55 4.04
N SER A 243 19.32 -2.76 3.80
CA SER A 243 19.30 -1.33 4.11
C SER A 243 18.79 -1.08 5.52
N TRP A 244 19.72 -0.96 6.47
CA TRP A 244 19.36 -0.49 7.82
C TRP A 244 18.90 0.97 7.85
N HIS A 245 19.25 1.76 6.83
CA HIS A 245 18.76 3.13 6.70
C HIS A 245 17.26 3.14 6.42
N ALA A 246 16.80 2.42 5.37
CA ALA A 246 15.39 2.30 5.06
C ALA A 246 14.61 1.69 6.24
N ALA A 247 15.18 0.67 6.90
CA ALA A 247 14.61 0.05 8.09
C ALA A 247 14.42 1.04 9.26
N THR A 248 15.31 2.01 9.43
CA THR A 248 15.26 2.99 10.53
C THR A 248 14.25 4.12 10.27
N VAL A 249 13.94 4.40 9.00
CA VAL A 249 12.97 5.45 8.61
C VAL A 249 11.51 5.00 8.77
N ARG A 250 11.28 3.69 8.82
CA ARG A 250 9.96 3.05 9.00
C ARG A 250 9.51 3.11 10.47
#